data_AF-A0A2D4XKI1-F1
#
_entry.id   AF-A0A2D4XKI1-F1
#
_cell.length_a   1.000
_cell.length_b   1.000
_cell.length_c   1.000
_cell.angle_alpha   90.00
_cell.angle_beta   90.00
_cell.angle_gamma   90.00
#
_symmetry.space_group_name_H-M   'P 1'
#
loop_
_entity.id
_entity.type
_entity.pdbx_description
1 polymer ?
#
loop_
_entity_poly.entity_id
_entity_poly.type
_entity_poly.pdbx_seq_one_letter_code
_entity_poly.pdbx_strand_id
1 'polypeptide(L)'
;MLDLNKMENDRFRWSKRTFPDATPISSLRKLESEIKEIEADLNAGTPKPEEYADALMCLLDSAGRAGISLPTIIDAYHTKIQINKKRNWYKNPDNSYSHIKEPVRLDSLEVGEKFKYQPQDVGIFMIIKKQENWIETIRTQSNRKSGDFPWTEVYPLKN
;
A
#
# COMPACT_ATOMS: atom_id res chain seq x y z
N MET A 1 -32.37 7.20 2.38
CA MET A 1 -30.90 7.21 2.14
C MET A 1 -30.70 6.98 0.66
N LEU A 2 -29.88 7.77 -0.04
CA LEU A 2 -29.62 7.52 -1.45
C LEU A 2 -28.86 6.20 -1.60
N ASP A 3 -29.21 5.42 -2.62
CA ASP A 3 -28.44 4.24 -3.01
C ASP A 3 -27.12 4.69 -3.65
N LEU A 4 -26.04 4.61 -2.87
CA LEU A 4 -24.70 5.02 -3.29
C LEU A 4 -24.23 4.28 -4.54
N ASN A 5 -24.61 3.00 -4.70
CA ASN A 5 -24.27 2.24 -5.89
C ASN A 5 -25.00 2.76 -7.12
N LYS A 6 -26.28 3.13 -6.99
CA LYS A 6 -27.00 3.77 -8.08
C LYS A 6 -26.40 5.12 -8.45
N MET A 7 -26.11 5.97 -7.46
CA MET A 7 -25.48 7.28 -7.68
C MET A 7 -24.13 7.15 -8.38
N GLU A 8 -23.28 6.21 -7.92
CA GLU A 8 -21.97 5.99 -8.50
C GLU A 8 -22.06 5.46 -9.93
N ASN A 9 -23.02 4.57 -10.23
CA ASN A 9 -23.23 4.09 -11.59
C ASN A 9 -23.64 5.23 -12.55
N ASP A 10 -24.51 6.13 -12.09
CA ASP A 10 -24.94 7.28 -12.90
C ASP A 10 -23.79 8.28 -13.08
N ARG A 11 -23.02 8.55 -12.02
CA ARG A 11 -21.80 9.37 -12.08
C ARG A 11 -20.76 8.77 -13.04
N PHE A 12 -20.49 7.47 -12.96
CA PHE A 12 -19.50 6.80 -13.80
C PHE A 12 -19.91 6.79 -15.28
N ARG A 13 -21.21 6.60 -15.58
CA ARG A 13 -21.74 6.76 -16.94
C ARG A 13 -21.52 8.17 -17.48
N TRP A 14 -21.79 9.20 -16.67
CA TRP A 14 -21.50 10.58 -17.02
C TRP A 14 -19.99 10.79 -17.25
N SER A 15 -19.13 10.32 -16.34
CA SER A 15 -17.67 10.45 -16.46
C SER A 15 -17.14 9.82 -17.74
N LYS A 16 -17.58 8.61 -18.08
CA LYS A 16 -17.19 7.93 -19.34
C LYS A 16 -17.56 8.73 -20.58
N ARG A 17 -18.72 9.39 -20.57
CA ARG A 17 -19.19 10.20 -21.69
C ARG A 17 -18.42 11.52 -21.80
N THR A 18 -18.14 12.16 -20.67
CA THR A 18 -17.46 13.46 -20.61
C THR A 18 -15.95 13.34 -20.85
N PHE A 19 -15.34 12.26 -20.33
CA PHE A 19 -13.90 12.00 -20.38
C PHE A 19 -13.64 10.63 -21.02
N PRO A 20 -13.87 10.48 -22.35
CA PRO A 20 -13.75 9.20 -23.03
C PRO A 20 -12.31 8.65 -23.01
N ASP A 21 -11.30 9.54 -23.07
CA ASP A 21 -9.89 9.16 -23.16
C ASP A 21 -9.21 8.94 -21.81
N ALA A 22 -9.91 9.21 -20.71
CA ALA A 22 -9.36 8.96 -19.38
C ALA A 22 -9.13 7.45 -19.16
N THR A 23 -8.03 7.13 -18.51
CA THR A 23 -7.57 5.77 -18.19
C THR A 23 -7.60 5.56 -16.68
N PRO A 24 -7.53 4.30 -16.18
CA PRO A 24 -7.39 4.05 -14.74
C PRO A 24 -6.23 4.84 -14.12
N ILE A 25 -5.08 4.87 -14.80
CA ILE A 25 -3.88 5.56 -14.32
C ILE A 25 -4.05 7.08 -14.31
N SER A 26 -4.65 7.68 -15.35
CA SER A 26 -4.86 9.14 -15.35
C SER A 26 -5.82 9.57 -14.24
N SER A 27 -6.82 8.76 -13.91
CA SER A 27 -7.72 9.04 -12.78
C SER A 27 -7.00 8.96 -11.43
N LEU A 28 -6.01 8.06 -11.28
CA LEU A 28 -5.11 8.08 -10.11
C LEU A 28 -4.20 9.32 -10.08
N ARG A 29 -3.76 9.84 -11.24
CA ARG A 29 -3.01 11.10 -11.28
C ARG A 29 -3.85 12.30 -10.86
N LYS A 30 -5.14 12.32 -11.20
CA LYS A 30 -6.05 13.35 -10.67
C LYS A 30 -6.30 13.16 -9.17
N LEU A 31 -6.44 11.92 -8.69
CA LEU A 31 -6.50 11.63 -7.25
C LEU A 31 -5.29 12.18 -6.49
N GLU A 32 -4.07 12.07 -7.03
CA GLU A 32 -2.88 12.68 -6.43
C GLU A 32 -2.99 14.20 -6.30
N SER A 33 -3.68 14.88 -7.21
CA SER A 33 -4.00 16.31 -7.07
C SER A 33 -5.02 16.55 -5.96
N GLU A 34 -6.12 15.79 -5.91
CA GLU A 34 -7.14 16.01 -4.86
C GLU A 34 -6.58 15.76 -3.46
N ILE A 35 -5.66 14.78 -3.31
CA ILE A 35 -4.96 14.54 -2.05
C ILE A 35 -4.16 15.79 -1.62
N LYS A 36 -3.49 16.48 -2.55
CA LYS A 36 -2.74 17.72 -2.24
C LYS A 36 -3.67 18.86 -1.85
N GLU A 37 -4.85 18.95 -2.44
CA GLU A 37 -5.87 19.93 -2.07
C GLU A 37 -6.38 19.68 -0.64
N ILE A 38 -6.67 18.42 -0.31
CA ILE A 38 -7.00 17.99 1.06
C ILE A 38 -5.87 18.33 2.04
N GLU A 39 -4.62 18.01 1.70
CA GLU A 39 -3.45 18.31 2.55
C GLU A 39 -3.30 19.81 2.80
N ALA A 40 -3.47 20.64 1.77
CA ALA A 40 -3.41 22.09 1.89
C ALA A 40 -4.51 22.63 2.82
N ASP A 41 -5.74 22.15 2.66
CA ASP A 41 -6.89 22.54 3.49
C ASP A 41 -6.73 22.11 4.96
N LEU A 42 -6.19 20.91 5.20
CA LEU A 42 -5.87 20.45 6.55
C LEU A 42 -4.79 21.30 7.21
N ASN A 43 -3.73 21.65 6.47
CA ASN A 43 -2.66 22.52 6.95
C ASN A 43 -3.15 23.95 7.24
N ALA A 44 -4.14 24.42 6.50
CA ALA A 44 -4.79 25.71 6.73
C ALA A 44 -5.82 25.67 7.89
N GLY A 45 -6.13 24.49 8.44
CA GLY A 45 -7.15 24.32 9.48
C GLY A 45 -8.58 24.45 8.97
N THR A 46 -8.80 24.28 7.66
CA THR A 46 -10.08 24.48 6.98
C THR A 46 -10.48 23.23 6.18
N PRO A 47 -10.78 22.09 6.84
CA PRO A 47 -11.14 20.86 6.14
C PRO A 47 -12.42 21.03 5.32
N LYS A 48 -12.38 20.65 4.04
CA LYS A 48 -13.53 20.70 3.12
C LYS A 48 -14.02 19.30 2.74
N PRO A 49 -15.27 18.92 3.09
CA PRO A 49 -15.84 17.62 2.73
C PRO A 49 -15.87 17.33 1.21
N GLU A 50 -15.98 18.38 0.40
CA GLU A 50 -16.05 18.32 -1.06
C GLU A 50 -14.78 17.70 -1.66
N GLU A 51 -13.61 18.06 -1.13
CA GLU A 51 -12.32 17.53 -1.63
C GLU A 51 -12.17 16.03 -1.35
N TYR A 52 -12.73 15.55 -0.23
CA TYR A 52 -12.82 14.10 0.03
C TYR A 52 -13.78 13.41 -0.93
N ALA A 53 -14.85 14.08 -1.34
CA ALA A 53 -15.77 13.55 -2.34
C ALA A 53 -15.08 13.47 -3.72
N ASP A 54 -14.33 14.49 -4.13
CA ASP A 54 -13.58 14.50 -5.39
C ASP A 54 -12.49 13.42 -5.41
N ALA A 55 -11.74 13.26 -4.31
CA ALA A 55 -10.79 12.16 -4.15
C ALA A 55 -11.48 10.78 -4.26
N LEU A 56 -12.64 10.60 -3.60
CA LEU A 56 -13.40 9.36 -3.69
C LEU A 56 -13.88 9.10 -5.14
N MET A 57 -14.38 10.12 -5.83
CA MET A 57 -14.82 10.02 -7.22
C MET A 57 -13.66 9.64 -8.15
N CYS A 58 -12.45 10.19 -7.94
CA CYS A 58 -11.27 9.85 -8.72
C CYS A 58 -10.84 8.39 -8.50
N LEU A 59 -10.88 7.91 -7.25
CA LEU A 59 -10.59 6.51 -6.92
C LEU A 59 -11.60 5.55 -7.58
N LEU A 60 -12.89 5.86 -7.49
CA LEU A 60 -13.95 5.07 -8.11
C LEU A 60 -13.92 5.13 -9.64
N ASP A 61 -13.54 6.26 -10.23
CA ASP A 61 -13.34 6.37 -11.68
C ASP A 61 -12.19 5.49 -12.16
N SER A 62 -11.05 5.50 -11.45
CA SER A 62 -9.93 4.59 -11.71
C SER A 62 -10.38 3.12 -11.65
N ALA A 63 -11.07 2.74 -10.58
CA ALA A 63 -11.55 1.37 -10.39
C ALA A 63 -12.55 0.96 -11.48
N GLY A 64 -13.54 1.80 -11.79
CA GLY A 64 -14.54 1.54 -12.82
C GLY A 64 -13.92 1.35 -14.20
N ARG A 65 -12.93 2.16 -14.57
CA ARG A 65 -12.16 2.01 -15.83
C ARG A 65 -11.30 0.75 -15.85
N ALA A 66 -10.89 0.24 -14.68
CA ALA A 66 -10.21 -1.04 -14.54
C ALA A 66 -11.16 -2.25 -14.44
N GLY A 67 -12.47 -2.05 -14.59
CA GLY A 67 -13.48 -3.12 -14.51
C GLY A 67 -13.84 -3.54 -13.08
N ILE A 68 -13.51 -2.72 -12.07
CA ILE A 68 -13.79 -2.99 -10.66
C ILE A 68 -15.01 -2.16 -10.24
N SER A 69 -16.07 -2.84 -9.79
CA SER A 69 -17.32 -2.18 -9.38
C SER A 69 -17.29 -1.69 -7.94
N LEU A 70 -18.13 -0.70 -7.60
CA LEU A 70 -18.28 -0.25 -6.21
C LEU A 70 -18.67 -1.41 -5.27
N PRO A 71 -19.66 -2.28 -5.58
CA PRO A 71 -19.95 -3.45 -4.74
C PRO A 71 -18.73 -4.33 -4.47
N THR A 72 -17.89 -4.57 -5.50
CA THR A 72 -16.64 -5.34 -5.34
C THR A 72 -15.67 -4.66 -4.37
N ILE A 73 -15.56 -3.33 -4.41
CA ILE A 73 -14.74 -2.57 -3.47
C ILE A 73 -15.29 -2.66 -2.05
N ILE A 74 -16.61 -2.55 -1.87
CA ILE A 74 -17.26 -2.65 -0.55
C ILE A 74 -17.06 -4.04 0.05
N ASP A 75 -17.21 -5.10 -0.74
CA ASP A 75 -16.94 -6.48 -0.29
C ASP A 75 -15.46 -6.65 0.11
N ALA A 76 -14.54 -6.16 -0.73
CA ALA A 76 -13.11 -6.18 -0.44
C ALA A 76 -12.77 -5.38 0.83
N TYR A 77 -13.41 -4.22 1.04
CA TYR A 77 -13.27 -3.41 2.25
C TYR A 77 -13.74 -4.19 3.49
N HIS A 78 -14.90 -4.85 3.41
CA HIS A 78 -15.44 -5.67 4.49
C HIS A 78 -14.52 -6.83 4.84
N THR A 79 -13.95 -7.54 3.86
CA THR A 79 -12.94 -8.57 4.13
C THR A 79 -11.66 -7.97 4.72
N LYS A 80 -11.19 -6.84 4.16
CA LYS A 80 -9.93 -6.23 4.55
C LYS A 80 -9.94 -5.70 5.98
N ILE A 81 -11.07 -5.16 6.45
CA ILE A 81 -11.16 -4.69 7.83
C ILE A 81 -11.05 -5.84 8.84
N GLN A 82 -11.60 -7.02 8.54
CA GLN A 82 -11.45 -8.19 9.42
C GLN A 82 -10.00 -8.67 9.50
N ILE A 83 -9.26 -8.60 8.39
CA ILE A 83 -7.82 -8.90 8.37
C ILE A 83 -7.05 -7.85 9.18
N ASN A 84 -7.32 -6.57 8.96
CA ASN A 84 -6.60 -5.48 9.61
C ASN A 84 -6.79 -5.47 11.14
N LYS A 85 -7.98 -5.84 11.64
CA LYS A 85 -8.28 -5.98 13.07
C LYS A 85 -7.48 -7.09 13.77
N LYS A 86 -6.98 -8.08 13.03
CA LYS A 86 -6.20 -9.22 13.56
C LYS A 86 -4.69 -9.00 13.48
N ARG A 87 -4.23 -7.89 12.89
CA ARG A 87 -2.80 -7.59 12.73
C ARG A 87 -2.25 -6.91 13.97
N ASN A 88 -0.96 -7.12 14.20
CA ASN A 88 -0.19 -6.28 15.10
C ASN A 88 0.29 -5.04 14.33
N TRP A 89 0.27 -3.88 14.97
CA TRP A 89 0.61 -2.59 14.37
C TRP A 89 1.69 -1.88 15.19
N TYR A 90 2.52 -1.10 14.51
CA TYR A 90 3.41 -0.14 15.15
C TYR A 90 3.22 1.24 14.52
N LYS A 91 3.53 2.27 15.31
CA LYS A 91 3.41 3.68 14.93
C LYS A 91 4.73 4.19 14.35
N ASN A 92 4.66 4.86 13.20
CA ASN A 92 5.80 5.50 12.54
C ASN A 92 6.06 6.91 13.10
N PRO A 93 7.26 7.51 12.86
CA PRO A 93 7.59 8.86 13.32
C PRO A 93 6.64 9.95 12.79
N ASP A 94 6.11 9.77 11.58
CA ASP A 94 5.14 10.67 10.94
C ASP A 94 3.69 10.45 11.41
N ASN A 95 3.49 9.65 12.46
CA ASN A 95 2.19 9.22 12.99
C ASN A 95 1.38 8.28 12.06
N SER A 96 1.91 7.85 10.93
CA SER A 96 1.30 6.75 10.16
C SER A 96 1.47 5.41 10.89
N TYR A 97 0.71 4.38 10.48
CA TYR A 97 0.76 3.05 11.10
C TYR A 97 1.11 1.99 10.06
N SER A 98 1.99 1.08 10.46
CA SER A 98 2.39 -0.07 9.66
C SER A 98 2.11 -1.37 10.42
N HIS A 99 1.71 -2.42 9.69
CA HIS A 99 1.46 -3.72 10.31
C HIS A 99 2.77 -4.50 10.41
N ILE A 100 2.98 -5.16 11.54
CA ILE A 100 4.08 -6.09 11.73
C ILE A 100 3.77 -7.31 10.85
N LYS A 101 4.59 -7.53 9.83
CA LYS A 101 4.59 -8.79 9.07
C LYS A 101 5.37 -9.81 9.89
N GLU A 102 4.93 -11.08 9.91
CA GLU A 102 5.62 -12.10 10.71
C GLU A 102 7.12 -12.12 10.39
N PRO A 103 7.99 -12.02 11.40
CA PRO A 103 9.42 -12.08 11.17
C PRO A 103 9.76 -13.47 10.64
N VAL A 104 10.65 -13.51 9.65
CA VAL A 104 11.24 -14.77 9.21
C VAL A 104 12.22 -15.22 10.29
N ARG A 105 12.05 -16.44 10.83
CA ARG A 105 12.97 -17.03 11.82
C ARG A 105 14.38 -17.11 11.20
N LEU A 106 15.36 -16.45 11.81
CA LEU A 106 16.77 -16.56 11.38
C LEU A 106 17.30 -17.98 11.53
N ASP A 107 16.93 -18.67 12.60
CA ASP A 107 17.34 -20.03 12.91
C ASP A 107 16.74 -21.06 11.95
N SER A 108 15.66 -20.72 11.25
CA SER A 108 15.17 -21.53 10.11
C SER A 108 15.82 -21.16 8.78
N LEU A 109 16.70 -20.15 8.74
CA LEU A 109 17.35 -19.71 7.51
C LEU A 109 18.80 -20.21 7.42
N GLU A 110 19.10 -20.91 6.32
CA GLU A 110 20.43 -21.44 5.98
C GLU A 110 21.14 -20.58 4.92
N VAL A 111 22.48 -20.65 4.91
CA VAL A 111 23.30 -20.01 3.87
C VAL A 111 22.93 -20.61 2.51
N GLY A 112 22.65 -19.75 1.53
CA GLY A 112 22.16 -20.16 0.20
C GLY A 112 20.64 -20.17 0.05
N GLU A 113 19.88 -20.07 1.14
CA GLU A 113 18.44 -19.93 1.05
C GLU A 113 18.02 -18.55 0.51
N LYS A 114 16.93 -18.57 -0.25
CA LYS A 114 16.31 -17.37 -0.81
C LYS A 114 15.13 -16.97 0.05
N PHE A 115 15.11 -15.72 0.49
CA PHE A 115 14.00 -15.18 1.24
C PHE A 115 13.60 -13.80 0.71
N LYS A 116 12.39 -13.37 1.06
CA LYS A 116 11.91 -12.01 0.79
C LYS A 116 12.12 -11.19 2.04
N TYR A 117 12.96 -10.17 1.94
CA TYR A 117 13.18 -9.18 2.99
C TYR A 117 12.15 -8.04 2.86
N GLN A 118 12.10 -7.13 3.84
CA GLN A 118 11.08 -6.10 4.06
C GLN A 118 10.38 -5.52 2.81
N PRO A 119 9.08 -5.16 2.89
CA PRO A 119 8.30 -4.70 1.74
C PRO A 119 8.68 -3.33 1.14
N GLN A 120 9.55 -2.55 1.77
CA GLN A 120 10.08 -1.33 1.18
C GLN A 120 11.23 -1.59 0.18
N ASP A 121 11.80 -2.80 0.20
CA ASP A 121 12.79 -3.28 -0.77
C ASP A 121 12.23 -4.48 -1.54
N VAL A 122 11.77 -4.23 -2.77
CA VAL A 122 11.19 -5.26 -3.63
C VAL A 122 12.30 -6.17 -4.17
N GLY A 123 12.67 -7.25 -3.47
CA GLY A 123 13.77 -8.13 -3.92
C GLY A 123 13.73 -9.55 -3.36
N ILE A 124 14.29 -10.49 -4.12
CA ILE A 124 14.66 -11.82 -3.61
C ILE A 124 16.12 -11.74 -3.19
N PHE A 125 16.37 -12.03 -1.92
CA PHE A 125 17.70 -11.98 -1.31
C PHE A 125 18.17 -13.39 -1.01
N MET A 126 19.47 -13.63 -1.21
CA MET A 126 20.15 -14.86 -0.81
C MET A 126 21.10 -14.54 0.34
N ILE A 127 21.06 -15.36 1.39
CA ILE A 127 21.97 -15.21 2.53
C ILE A 127 23.34 -15.74 2.12
N ILE A 128 24.36 -14.90 2.27
CA ILE A 128 25.75 -15.25 1.97
C ILE A 128 26.62 -15.37 3.22
N LYS A 129 26.22 -14.75 4.33
CA LYS A 129 26.89 -14.89 5.64
C LYS A 129 25.90 -14.70 6.79
N LYS A 130 26.14 -15.37 7.92
CA LYS A 130 25.36 -15.29 9.15
C LYS A 130 26.29 -15.16 10.36
N GLN A 131 26.01 -14.23 11.27
CA GLN A 131 26.75 -13.99 12.51
C GLN A 131 25.79 -13.53 13.62
N GLU A 132 25.61 -14.29 14.70
CA GLU A 132 24.67 -13.96 15.80
C GLU A 132 23.31 -13.45 15.28
N ASN A 133 23.03 -12.15 15.43
CA ASN A 133 21.81 -11.46 15.01
C ASN A 133 21.91 -10.76 13.64
N TRP A 134 22.99 -11.02 12.90
CA TRP A 134 23.33 -10.36 11.64
C TRP A 134 23.35 -11.34 10.47
N ILE A 135 22.81 -10.88 9.33
CA ILE A 135 22.94 -11.57 8.04
C ILE A 135 23.52 -10.64 6.98
N GLU A 136 24.40 -11.18 6.15
CA GLU A 136 24.84 -10.56 4.90
C GLU A 136 24.04 -11.19 3.75
N THR A 137 23.54 -10.36 2.85
CA THR A 137 22.67 -10.82 1.76
C THR A 137 23.11 -10.28 0.41
N ILE A 138 22.74 -10.99 -0.66
CA ILE A 138 22.87 -10.53 -2.03
C ILE A 138 21.49 -10.48 -2.69
N ARG A 139 21.16 -9.38 -3.36
CA ARG A 139 19.92 -9.29 -4.13
C ARG A 139 20.10 -10.02 -5.46
N THR A 140 19.36 -11.10 -5.65
CA THR A 140 19.50 -12.00 -6.80
C THR A 140 19.22 -11.34 -8.16
N GLN A 141 18.43 -10.27 -8.19
CA GLN A 141 18.06 -9.56 -9.43
C GLN A 141 19.12 -8.57 -9.91
N SER A 142 19.95 -8.04 -9.01
CA SER A 142 20.93 -6.99 -9.33
C SER A 142 22.37 -7.34 -8.95
N ASN A 143 22.57 -8.50 -8.32
CA ASN A 143 23.86 -8.95 -7.76
C ASN A 143 24.54 -7.95 -6.81
N ARG A 144 23.79 -6.96 -6.30
CA ARG A 144 24.30 -6.02 -5.30
C ARG A 144 24.39 -6.74 -3.95
N LYS A 145 25.59 -6.68 -3.35
CA LYS A 145 25.84 -7.17 -1.99
C LYS A 145 25.30 -6.16 -0.99
N SER A 146 24.91 -6.61 0.19
CA SER A 146 24.49 -5.75 1.29
C SER A 146 25.59 -4.82 1.81
N GLY A 147 26.82 -4.85 1.27
CA GLY A 147 27.86 -3.87 1.60
C GLY A 147 27.52 -2.41 1.24
N ASP A 148 26.54 -2.19 0.35
CA ASP A 148 26.01 -0.85 0.02
C ASP A 148 24.82 -0.42 0.91
N PHE A 149 24.36 -1.29 1.83
CA PHE A 149 23.28 -1.02 2.77
C PHE A 149 23.76 -1.32 4.21
N PRO A 150 23.18 -0.70 5.25
CA PRO A 150 23.52 -1.10 6.61
C PRO A 150 23.25 -2.59 6.77
N TRP A 151 24.13 -3.29 7.49
CA TRP A 151 23.93 -4.66 7.91
C TRP A 151 22.49 -4.80 8.44
N THR A 152 21.83 -5.92 8.14
CA THR A 152 20.46 -6.12 8.63
C THR A 152 20.52 -6.80 9.99
N GLU A 153 20.20 -6.04 11.04
CA GLU A 153 19.97 -6.60 12.37
C GLU A 153 18.62 -7.32 12.36
N VAL A 154 18.62 -8.60 12.72
CA VAL A 154 17.41 -9.41 12.78
C VAL A 154 17.22 -9.89 14.21
N TYR A 155 16.05 -9.61 14.77
CA TYR A 155 15.75 -9.93 16.16
C TYR A 155 15.23 -11.36 16.29
N PRO A 156 15.71 -12.15 17.27
CA PRO A 156 15.07 -13.39 17.65
C PRO A 156 13.66 -13.09 18.19
N LEU A 157 12.67 -13.87 17.74
CA LEU A 157 11.37 -13.92 18.40
C LEU A 157 11.58 -14.41 19.83
N LYS A 158 11.17 -13.63 20.83
CA LYS A 158 11.03 -14.16 22.19
C LYS A 158 9.90 -15.19 22.14
N ASN A 159 10.23 -16.45 22.48
CA ASN A 159 9.26 -17.54 22.67
C ASN A 159 8.18 -17.16 23.68
#